data_AF-A0A7J4S4V8-F1
#
_entry.id   AF-A0A7J4S4V8-F1
#
_cell.length_a   1.000
_cell.length_b   1.000
_cell.length_c   1.000
_cell.angle_alpha   90.00
_cell.angle_beta   90.00
_cell.angle_gamma   90.00
#
_symmetry.space_group_name_H-M   'P 1'
#
loop_
_entity.id
_entity.type
_entity.pdbx_description
1 polymer ?
#
loop_
_entity_poly.entity_id
_entity_poly.type
_entity_poly.pdbx_seq_one_letter_code
_entity_poly.pdbx_strand_id
1 'polypeptide(L)'
;MGSAVESVTCCEEMHKAFDAKANGDVQVGELPAITRVTGRVAWYVYQGPYQDISSEGWDVFWRKFATANLKMEGAPGDVYVCGPGCHKEDRQEKMLTILWAPVV
;
A
#
# COMPACT_ATOMS: atom_id res chain seq x y z
N MET A 1 -7.44 -24.86 28.77
CA MET A 1 -7.24 -23.46 29.22
C MET A 1 -5.82 -23.07 28.82
N GLY A 2 -5.53 -22.12 27.94
CA GLY A 2 -6.35 -21.29 27.07
C GLY A 2 -5.50 -20.95 25.83
N SER A 3 -6.12 -20.86 24.67
CA SER A 3 -5.49 -20.33 23.46
C SER A 3 -6.48 -19.34 22.87
N ALA A 4 -6.41 -18.13 23.38
CA ALA A 4 -7.14 -16.98 22.90
C ALA A 4 -6.25 -15.80 23.29
N VAL A 5 -5.50 -15.27 22.32
CA VAL A 5 -5.36 -13.85 21.93
C VAL A 5 -4.15 -13.78 20.97
N GLU A 6 -4.33 -14.12 19.69
CA GLU A 6 -3.38 -13.72 18.61
C GLU A 6 -4.11 -13.17 17.37
N SER A 7 -5.43 -12.97 17.44
CA SER A 7 -6.27 -12.67 16.28
C SER A 7 -6.64 -11.20 16.10
N VAL A 8 -5.91 -10.23 16.68
CA VAL A 8 -6.27 -8.79 16.56
C VAL A 8 -5.10 -7.84 16.26
N THR A 9 -3.83 -8.26 16.28
CA THR A 9 -2.72 -7.27 16.42
C THR A 9 -1.69 -7.20 15.28
N CYS A 10 -1.72 -8.05 14.25
CA CYS A 10 -0.58 -8.09 13.31
C CYS A 10 -0.35 -6.78 12.51
N CYS A 11 -1.42 -6.08 12.09
CA CYS A 11 -1.30 -4.90 11.23
C CYS A 11 -2.18 -3.73 11.68
N GLU A 12 -2.63 -3.71 12.94
CA GLU A 12 -3.58 -2.70 13.44
C GLU A 12 -3.05 -1.26 13.29
N GLU A 13 -1.76 -1.05 13.59
CA GLU A 13 -1.13 0.26 13.44
C GLU A 13 -1.06 0.70 11.97
N MET A 14 -0.88 -0.25 11.05
CA MET A 14 -0.82 0.02 9.61
C MET A 14 -2.20 0.36 9.07
N HIS A 15 -3.23 -0.36 9.50
CA HIS A 15 -4.63 -0.01 9.21
C HIS A 15 -4.99 1.38 9.73
N LYS A 16 -4.65 1.69 11.00
CA LYS A 16 -4.85 3.04 11.56
C LYS A 16 -4.19 4.14 10.73
N ALA A 17 -2.99 3.87 10.19
CA ALA A 17 -2.24 4.85 9.42
C ALA A 17 -2.77 5.05 7.99
N PHE A 18 -3.24 3.97 7.35
CA PHE A 18 -3.43 3.95 5.89
C PHE A 18 -4.86 3.66 5.42
N ASP A 19 -5.78 3.16 6.25
CA ASP A 19 -7.16 2.82 5.83
C ASP A 19 -7.88 4.01 5.20
N ALA A 20 -7.71 5.21 5.76
CA ALA A 20 -8.33 6.43 5.21
C ALA A 20 -7.81 6.82 3.81
N LYS A 21 -6.73 6.20 3.34
CA LYS A 21 -6.12 6.42 2.03
C LYS A 21 -6.27 5.22 1.10
N ALA A 22 -6.77 4.09 1.61
CA ALA A 22 -6.92 2.85 0.86
C ALA A 22 -7.78 3.07 -0.39
N ASN A 23 -7.26 2.65 -1.54
CA ASN A 23 -7.84 2.78 -2.87
C ASN A 23 -8.29 4.22 -3.24
N GLY A 24 -7.74 5.22 -2.56
CA GLY A 24 -8.07 6.63 -2.73
C GLY A 24 -7.27 7.30 -3.84
N ASP A 25 -6.83 8.53 -3.60
CA ASP A 25 -6.01 9.28 -4.55
C ASP A 25 -4.51 9.06 -4.36
N VAL A 26 -3.77 9.23 -5.45
CA VAL A 26 -2.31 9.26 -5.42
C VAL A 26 -1.88 10.45 -4.56
N GLN A 27 -1.01 10.16 -3.60
CA GLN A 27 -0.36 11.14 -2.75
C GLN A 27 1.00 11.49 -3.34
N VAL A 28 1.51 12.69 -3.08
CA VAL A 28 2.88 13.10 -3.46
C VAL A 28 3.59 13.63 -2.23
N GLY A 29 4.77 13.10 -1.94
CA GLY A 29 5.56 13.49 -0.77
C GLY A 29 6.52 12.38 -0.35
N GLU A 30 6.88 12.37 0.92
CA GLU A 30 7.69 11.31 1.50
C GLU A 30 6.78 10.22 2.08
N LEU A 31 7.18 8.96 1.91
CA LEU A 31 6.52 7.85 2.60
C LEU A 31 6.96 7.81 4.07
N PRO A 32 6.11 7.29 4.98
CA PRO A 32 6.50 7.10 6.37
C PRO A 32 7.76 6.24 6.48
N ALA A 33 8.63 6.57 7.45
CA ALA A 33 9.95 5.96 7.63
C ALA A 33 9.92 4.42 7.73
N ILE A 34 8.80 3.85 8.19
CA ILE A 34 8.60 2.40 8.27
C ILE A 34 8.74 1.68 6.91
N THR A 35 8.49 2.38 5.81
CA THR A 35 8.56 1.83 4.45
C THR A 35 9.99 1.68 3.92
N ARG A 36 10.97 2.34 4.55
CA ARG A 36 12.38 2.44 4.08
C ARG A 36 12.55 3.02 2.66
N VAL A 37 11.49 3.59 2.09
CA VAL A 37 11.56 4.36 0.85
C VAL A 37 12.00 5.77 1.21
N THR A 38 13.02 6.28 0.53
CA THR A 38 13.58 7.62 0.77
C THR A 38 13.36 8.53 -0.43
N GLY A 39 13.26 9.83 -0.17
CA GLY A 39 13.02 10.83 -1.19
C GLY A 39 11.55 11.05 -1.52
N ARG A 40 11.31 11.98 -2.45
CA ARG A 40 9.97 12.38 -2.88
C ARG A 40 9.41 11.35 -3.86
N VAL A 41 8.23 10.82 -3.55
CA VAL A 41 7.55 9.82 -4.36
C VAL A 41 6.09 10.21 -4.58
N ALA A 42 5.53 9.74 -5.69
CA ALA A 42 4.10 9.54 -5.81
C ALA A 42 3.77 8.17 -5.22
N TRP A 43 2.73 8.07 -4.40
CA TRP A 43 2.38 6.81 -3.76
C TRP A 43 0.88 6.61 -3.60
N TYR A 44 0.45 5.35 -3.60
CA TYR A 44 -0.94 4.93 -3.56
C TYR A 44 -1.07 3.71 -2.65
N VAL A 45 -2.08 3.73 -1.77
CA VAL A 45 -2.38 2.59 -0.90
C VAL A 45 -3.38 1.71 -1.62
N TYR A 46 -2.93 0.57 -2.12
CA TYR A 46 -3.80 -0.48 -2.64
C TYR A 46 -4.30 -1.34 -1.49
N GLN A 47 -5.62 -1.55 -1.42
CA GLN A 47 -6.24 -2.53 -0.54
C GLN A 47 -6.86 -3.64 -1.39
N GLY A 48 -6.34 -4.86 -1.21
CA GLY A 48 -6.85 -6.04 -1.89
C GLY A 48 -5.82 -7.16 -2.05
N PRO A 49 -6.22 -8.27 -2.69
CA PRO A 49 -5.35 -9.43 -2.88
C PRO A 49 -4.13 -9.13 -3.73
N TYR A 50 -2.99 -9.73 -3.41
CA TYR A 50 -1.75 -9.51 -4.16
C TYR A 50 -1.84 -10.03 -5.60
N GLN A 51 -2.58 -11.12 -5.82
CA GLN A 51 -2.79 -11.67 -7.16
C GLN A 51 -3.44 -10.67 -8.12
N ASP A 52 -4.20 -9.70 -7.60
CA ASP A 52 -4.93 -8.70 -8.37
C ASP A 52 -4.18 -7.35 -8.43
N ILE A 53 -3.00 -7.25 -7.79
CA ILE A 53 -2.25 -5.99 -7.66
C ILE A 53 -1.85 -5.38 -9.00
N SER A 54 -1.67 -6.20 -10.05
CA SER A 54 -1.32 -5.68 -11.37
C SER A 54 -2.48 -4.87 -11.98
N SER A 55 -3.68 -5.44 -12.00
CA SER A 55 -4.84 -4.83 -12.67
C SER A 55 -5.61 -3.86 -11.78
N GLU A 56 -5.71 -4.13 -10.48
CA GLU A 56 -6.50 -3.31 -9.55
C GLU A 56 -5.63 -2.33 -8.75
N GLY A 57 -4.32 -2.60 -8.65
CA GLY A 57 -3.35 -1.73 -7.99
C GLY A 57 -2.58 -0.86 -9.00
N TRP A 58 -1.67 -1.48 -9.75
CA TRP A 58 -0.72 -0.79 -10.62
C TRP A 58 -1.39 -0.03 -11.77
N ASP A 59 -2.35 -0.63 -12.47
CA ASP A 59 -3.05 0.07 -13.56
C ASP A 59 -3.82 1.31 -13.04
N VAL A 60 -4.42 1.22 -11.84
CA VAL A 60 -5.11 2.33 -11.19
C VAL A 60 -4.11 3.42 -10.79
N PHE A 61 -2.99 3.02 -10.18
CA PHE A 61 -1.91 3.93 -9.81
C PHE A 61 -1.39 4.70 -11.03
N TRP A 62 -1.06 4.01 -12.12
CA TRP A 62 -0.51 4.65 -13.32
C TRP A 62 -1.50 5.56 -14.01
N ARG A 63 -2.78 5.20 -14.07
CA ARG A 63 -3.84 6.08 -14.58
C ARG A 63 -3.95 7.37 -13.77
N LYS A 64 -3.92 7.26 -12.43
CA LYS A 64 -3.95 8.43 -11.53
C LYS A 64 -2.67 9.26 -11.62
N PHE A 65 -1.51 8.61 -11.71
CA PHE A 65 -0.21 9.25 -11.90
C PHE A 65 -0.17 10.10 -13.18
N ALA A 66 -0.65 9.53 -14.30
CA ALA A 66 -0.74 10.24 -15.58
C ALA A 66 -1.73 11.41 -15.51
N THR A 67 -2.88 11.22 -14.85
CA THR A 67 -3.88 12.28 -14.64
C THR A 67 -3.33 13.44 -13.82
N ALA A 68 -2.47 13.15 -12.85
CA ALA A 68 -1.77 14.15 -12.04
C ALA A 68 -0.58 14.82 -12.77
N ASN A 69 -0.30 14.44 -14.02
CA ASN A 69 0.80 14.95 -14.86
C ASN A 69 2.17 14.87 -14.17
N LEU A 70 2.39 13.80 -13.40
CA LEU A 70 3.63 13.56 -12.67
C LEU A 70 4.70 13.01 -13.62
N LYS A 71 5.98 13.21 -13.26
CA LYS A 71 7.12 12.67 -14.00
C LYS A 71 7.95 11.81 -13.08
N MET A 72 8.30 10.61 -13.55
CA MET A 72 9.04 9.62 -12.77
C MET A 72 10.55 9.79 -12.96
N GLU A 73 11.31 9.68 -11.87
CA GLU A 73 12.78 9.72 -11.86
C GLU A 73 13.37 8.48 -11.19
N GLY A 74 13.22 7.33 -11.82
CA GLY A 74 13.78 6.07 -11.33
C GLY A 74 12.81 4.89 -11.45
N ALA A 75 13.18 3.78 -10.82
CA ALA A 75 12.35 2.59 -10.81
C ALA A 75 11.23 2.72 -9.74
N PRO A 76 9.98 2.37 -10.07
CA PRO A 76 8.92 2.25 -9.09
C PRO A 76 9.06 0.95 -8.28
N GLY A 77 8.27 0.82 -7.21
CA GLY A 77 8.20 -0.39 -6.42
C GLY A 77 6.96 -0.46 -5.54
N ASP A 78 6.85 -1.55 -4.79
CA ASP A 78 5.78 -1.77 -3.83
C ASP A 78 6.31 -2.17 -2.45
N VAL A 79 5.52 -1.90 -1.42
CA VAL A 79 5.82 -2.27 -0.03
C VAL A 79 4.56 -2.85 0.59
N TYR A 80 4.63 -4.10 1.04
CA TYR A 80 3.61 -4.68 1.91
C TYR A 80 3.68 -3.97 3.27
N VAL A 81 2.67 -3.17 3.59
CA VAL A 81 2.53 -2.63 4.95
C VAL A 81 1.72 -3.58 5.82
N CYS A 82 0.88 -4.43 5.23
CA CYS A 82 0.30 -5.58 5.90
C CYS A 82 0.93 -6.88 5.38
N GLY A 83 1.38 -7.76 6.27
CA GLY A 83 1.92 -9.05 5.86
C GLY A 83 0.82 -9.96 5.29
N PRO A 84 1.05 -10.69 4.17
CA PRO A 84 0.05 -11.59 3.60
C PRO A 84 -0.44 -12.67 4.58
N GLY A 85 0.42 -13.06 5.52
CA GLY A 85 0.07 -14.02 6.57
C GLY A 85 -0.99 -13.51 7.55
N CYS A 86 -1.16 -12.19 7.67
CA CYS A 86 -2.08 -11.54 8.59
C CYS A 86 -3.48 -11.36 7.99
N HIS A 87 -3.61 -11.68 6.72
CA HIS A 87 -4.85 -11.59 5.93
C HIS A 87 -5.18 -12.95 5.28
N LYS A 88 -4.90 -14.05 5.99
CA LYS A 88 -5.28 -15.40 5.52
C LYS A 88 -6.79 -15.60 5.58
N GLU A 89 -7.41 -15.15 6.66
CA GLU A 89 -8.84 -15.39 6.95
C GLU A 89 -9.76 -14.58 6.03
N ASP A 90 -9.36 -13.36 5.66
CA ASP A 90 -10.09 -12.50 4.71
C ASP A 90 -9.58 -12.65 3.27
N ARG A 91 -8.74 -13.64 2.98
CA ARG A 91 -8.17 -13.90 1.65
C ARG A 91 -7.46 -12.67 1.05
N GLN A 92 -6.81 -11.87 1.88
CA GLN A 92 -6.10 -10.64 1.50
C GLN A 92 -7.01 -9.49 1.07
N GLU A 93 -8.34 -9.61 1.23
CA GLU A 93 -9.28 -8.55 0.84
C GLU A 93 -9.02 -7.23 1.57
N LYS A 94 -8.49 -7.28 2.80
CA LYS A 94 -8.13 -6.07 3.55
C LYS A 94 -6.64 -5.76 3.55
N MET A 95 -5.81 -6.58 2.89
CA MET A 95 -4.36 -6.39 2.89
C MET A 95 -3.99 -5.07 2.22
N LEU A 96 -3.15 -4.28 2.89
CA LEU A 96 -2.66 -3.00 2.38
C LEU A 96 -1.25 -3.14 1.80
N THR A 97 -1.08 -2.68 0.57
CA THR A 97 0.20 -2.57 -0.13
C THR A 97 0.36 -1.14 -0.64
N ILE A 98 1.51 -0.53 -0.40
CA ILE A 98 1.84 0.79 -0.94
C ILE A 98 2.54 0.60 -2.27
N LEU A 99 1.96 1.14 -3.34
CA LEU A 99 2.61 1.30 -4.65
C LEU A 99 3.26 2.68 -4.69
N TRP A 100 4.48 2.79 -5.19
CA TRP A 100 5.19 4.05 -5.24
C TRP A 100 6.09 4.20 -6.46
N ALA A 101 6.29 5.45 -6.88
CA ALA A 101 7.20 5.84 -7.94
C ALA A 101 7.96 7.12 -7.55
N PRO A 102 9.29 7.18 -7.71
CA PRO A 102 10.05 8.39 -7.45
C PRO A 102 9.67 9.49 -8.44
N VAL A 103 9.56 10.74 -7.96
CA VAL A 103 9.15 11.89 -8.80
C VAL A 103 10.12 13.06 -8.67
N VAL A 104 10.20 13.84 -9.76
CA VAL A 104 10.98 15.10 -9.85
C VAL A 104 10.37 16.23 -9.03
#